data_AF-A0A259NLS8-F1
#
_entry.id   AF-A0A259NLS8-F1
#
_cell.length_a   1.000
_cell.length_b   1.000
_cell.length_c   1.000
_cell.angle_alpha   90.00
_cell.angle_beta   90.00
_cell.angle_gamma   90.00
#
_symmetry.space_group_name_H-M   'P 1'
#
loop_
_entity.id
_entity.type
_entity.pdbx_description
1 polymer ?
#
loop_
_entity_poly.entity_id
_entity_poly.type
_entity_poly.pdbx_seq_one_letter_code
_entity_poly.pdbx_strand_id
1 'polypeptide(L)' 'MQFDQVSVGKKANVFFDGKCVSHTVTLPNGVRKSVGVVLPSTLRFDLSTKEVMEVVDGNAFVSINGAPEV' A
#
# COMPACT_ATOMS: atom_id res chain seq x y z
N MET A 1 13.04 0.04 -7.72
CA MET A 1 12.02 -0.73 -8.45
C MET A 1 11.04 0.24 -9.11
N GLN A 2 10.46 -0.08 -10.27
CA GLN A 2 9.49 0.78 -10.96
C GLN A 2 8.42 -0.03 -11.70
N PHE A 3 7.29 0.60 -12.02
CA PHE A 3 6.31 0.06 -12.98
C PHE A 3 6.35 0.87 -14.27
N ASP A 4 6.40 0.19 -15.40
CA ASP A 4 6.44 0.82 -16.73
C ASP A 4 5.09 0.73 -17.45
N GLN A 5 4.81 1.71 -18.30
CA GLN A 5 3.60 1.76 -19.15
C GLN A 5 2.29 1.69 -18.35
N VAL A 6 2.23 2.37 -17.20
CA VAL A 6 1.07 2.34 -16.31
C VAL A 6 0.24 3.61 -16.38
N SER A 7 -1.04 3.50 -16.02
CA SER A 7 -1.89 4.65 -15.71
C SER A 7 -1.93 4.90 -14.20
N VAL A 8 -1.76 6.15 -13.77
CA VAL A 8 -1.83 6.55 -12.36
C VAL A 8 -3.08 7.39 -12.12
N GLY A 9 -3.91 6.97 -11.17
CA GLY A 9 -5.04 7.76 -10.72
C GLY A 9 -4.56 9.03 -10.03
N LYS A 10 -4.89 10.21 -10.58
CA LYS A 10 -4.39 11.50 -10.09
C LYS A 10 -4.81 11.82 -8.66
N LYS A 11 -6.00 11.41 -8.24
CA LYS A 11 -6.49 11.64 -6.88
C LYS A 11 -5.83 10.64 -5.93
N ALA A 12 -5.14 11.15 -4.91
CA ALA A 12 -4.60 10.32 -3.85
C ALA A 12 -5.70 9.74 -2.96
N ASN A 13 -5.47 8.54 -2.44
CA ASN A 13 -6.21 7.98 -1.32
C ASN A 13 -5.44 8.34 -0.05
N VAL A 14 -6.11 9.02 0.89
CA VAL A 14 -5.50 9.55 2.11
C VAL A 14 -6.20 8.93 3.31
N PHE A 15 -5.46 8.24 4.16
CA PHE A 15 -5.95 7.54 5.34
C PHE A 15 -5.17 7.96 6.59
N PHE A 16 -5.75 7.67 7.76
CA PHE A 16 -5.11 7.84 9.07
C PHE A 16 -4.52 9.25 9.27
N ASP A 17 -5.31 10.29 8.96
CA ASP A 17 -4.87 11.69 9.08
C ASP A 17 -3.60 12.00 8.28
N GLY A 18 -3.53 11.48 7.05
CA GLY A 18 -2.39 11.70 6.15
C GLY A 18 -1.17 10.80 6.41
N LYS A 19 -1.25 9.87 7.36
CA LYS A 19 -0.13 8.95 7.68
C LYS A 19 0.01 7.80 6.70
N CYS A 20 -1.01 7.51 5.89
CA CYS A 20 -0.91 6.58 4.77
C CYS A 20 -1.50 7.25 3.53
N VAL A 21 -0.68 7.49 2.52
CA VAL A 21 -1.07 8.13 1.27
C VAL A 21 -0.68 7.24 0.10
N SER A 22 -1.62 6.95 -0.79
CA SER A 22 -1.37 6.10 -1.96
C SER A 22 -2.08 6.56 -3.22
N HIS A 23 -1.57 6.15 -4.37
CA HIS A 23 -2.23 6.27 -5.66
C HIS A 23 -2.53 4.89 -6.23
N THR A 24 -3.67 4.77 -6.90
CA THR A 24 -3.96 3.58 -7.70
C THR A 24 -3.12 3.61 -8.98
N VAL A 25 -2.44 2.52 -9.25
CA VAL A 25 -1.69 2.25 -10.48
C VAL A 25 -2.40 1.12 -11.22
N THR A 26 -2.75 1.34 -12.48
CA THR A 26 -3.35 0.30 -13.34
C THR A 26 -2.31 -0.14 -14.37
N LEU A 27 -2.00 -1.44 -14.35
CA LEU A 27 -1.05 -2.08 -15.26
C LEU A 27 -1.68 -2.30 -16.65
N PRO A 28 -0.87 -2.53 -17.71
CA PRO A 28 -1.39 -2.78 -19.07
C PRO A 28 -2.39 -3.93 -19.19
N ASN A 29 -2.27 -4.96 -18.33
CA ASN A 29 -3.18 -6.10 -18.29
C ASN A 29 -4.48 -5.83 -17.48
N GLY A 30 -4.71 -4.58 -17.06
CA GLY A 30 -5.88 -4.19 -16.28
C GLY A 30 -5.77 -4.45 -14.78
N VAL A 31 -4.69 -5.09 -14.31
CA VAL A 31 -4.47 -5.32 -12.87
C VAL A 31 -4.26 -3.99 -12.16
N ARG A 32 -4.94 -3.80 -11.04
CA ARG A 32 -4.79 -2.63 -10.18
C ARG A 32 -3.84 -2.93 -9.03
N LYS A 33 -2.96 -1.96 -8.76
CA LYS A 33 -2.05 -1.93 -7.61
C LYS A 33 -2.19 -0.58 -6.91
N SER A 34 -1.66 -0.49 -5.70
CA SER A 34 -1.51 0.76 -4.95
C SER A 34 -0.02 1.01 -4.72
N VAL A 35 0.43 2.24 -4.98
CA VAL A 35 1.79 2.70 -4.63
C VAL A 35 1.65 3.90 -3.73
N GLY A 36 2.34 3.88 -2.59
CA GLY A 36 2.16 4.89 -1.56
C GLY A 36 3.25 4.90 -0.51
N VAL A 37 3.08 5.78 0.46
CA VAL A 37 3.98 5.96 1.59
C VAL A 37 3.18 5.85 2.88
N VAL A 38 3.77 5.13 3.84
CA VAL A 38 3.31 5.08 5.23
C VAL A 38 4.31 5.84 6.08
N LEU A 39 3.87 6.89 6.76
CA LEU A 39 4.68 7.69 7.67
C LEU A 39 4.81 6.99 9.04
N PRO A 40 5.86 7.31 9.84
CA PRO A 40 6.08 6.69 11.15
C PRO A 40 4.83 6.74 12.05
N SER A 41 4.25 5.58 12.31
CA SER A 41 2.99 5.43 13.06
C SER A 41 2.67 3.96 13.36
N THR A 42 1.64 3.72 14.20
CA THR A 42 1.03 2.40 14.39
C THR A 42 -0.35 2.42 13.78
N LEU A 43 -0.55 1.67 12.70
CA LEU A 43 -1.78 1.66 11.92
C LEU A 43 -2.37 0.25 11.89
N ARG A 44 -3.70 0.18 11.83
CA ARG A 44 -4.44 -1.06 11.64
C ARG A 44 -5.19 -0.99 10.32
N PHE A 45 -4.95 -1.97 9.46
CA PHE A 45 -5.66 -2.15 8.20
C PHE A 45 -6.59 -3.35 8.34
N ASP A 46 -7.90 -3.13 8.19
CA ASP A 46 -8.87 -4.22 8.12
C ASP A 46 -9.15 -4.53 6.64
N LEU A 47 -8.77 -5.72 6.21
CA LEU A 47 -8.84 -6.12 4.80
C LEU A 47 -10.08 -7.00 4.55
N SER A 48 -10.86 -6.67 3.52
CA SER A 48 -11.98 -7.51 3.06
C SER A 48 -11.55 -8.60 2.07
N THR A 49 -10.34 -8.49 1.53
CA THR A 49 -9.75 -9.41 0.56
C THR A 49 -8.30 -9.69 0.90
N LYS A 50 -7.75 -10.82 0.44
CA LYS A 50 -6.33 -11.10 0.62
C LYS A 50 -5.51 -10.11 -0.20
N GLU A 51 -4.59 -9.40 0.45
CA GLU A 51 -3.67 -8.47 -0.19
C GLU A 51 -2.22 -8.84 0.13
N VAL A 52 -1.30 -8.44 -0.74
CA VAL A 52 0.14 -8.52 -0.53
C VAL A 52 0.65 -7.10 -0.48
N MET A 53 1.21 -6.71 0.68
CA MET A 53 1.85 -5.41 0.88
C MET A 53 3.36 -5.60 0.79
N GLU A 54 3.96 -5.04 -0.26
CA GLU A 54 5.42 -5.09 -0.48
C GLU A 54 6.07 -3.82 0.07
N VAL A 55 6.99 -3.97 1.03
CA VAL A 55 7.80 -2.86 1.54
C VAL A 55 8.93 -2.60 0.55
N VAL A 56 8.81 -1.53 -0.24
CA VAL A 56 9.79 -1.17 -1.28
C VAL A 56 11.04 -0.49 -0.70
N ASP A 57 10.87 0.29 0.37
CA ASP A 57 11.95 0.95 1.10
C ASP A 57 11.51 1.24 2.55
N GLY A 58 12.48 1.35 3.46
CA GLY A 58 12.25 1.52 4.89
C GLY A 58 12.02 0.20 5.65
N ASN A 59 11.47 0.32 6.86
CA ASN A 59 11.21 -0.83 7.74
C ASN A 59 9.88 -0.64 8.47
N ALA A 60 9.17 -1.74 8.70
CA ALA A 60 7.97 -1.79 9.52
C ALA A 60 7.93 -3.09 10.32
N PHE A 61 7.35 -3.03 11.52
CA PHE A 61 6.98 -4.23 12.26
C PHE A 61 5.53 -4.55 11.94
N VAL A 62 5.27 -5.74 11.42
CA VAL A 62 3.94 -6.13 10.96
C VAL A 62 3.44 -7.31 11.78
N SER A 63 2.14 -7.28 12.08
CA SER A 63 1.42 -8.41 12.66
C SER A 63 0.18 -8.70 11.84
N ILE A 64 -0.03 -9.96 11.47
CA ILE A 64 -1.21 -10.43 10.75
C ILE A 64 -2.06 -11.23 11.73
N ASN A 65 -3.31 -10.79 11.96
CA ASN A 65 -4.25 -11.40 12.90
C ASN A 65 -3.69 -11.62 14.31
N GLY A 66 -2.87 -10.68 14.79
CA GLY A 66 -2.30 -10.69 16.13
C GLY A 66 -1.00 -11.51 16.30
N ALA A 67 -0.54 -12.19 15.24
CA ALA A 67 0.76 -12.85 15.22
C ALA A 67 1.77 -12.00 14.42
N PRO A 68 3.06 -11.95 14.81
CA PRO A 68 4.09 -11.31 13.98
C PRO A 68 4.10 -11.91 12.57
N GLU A 69 4.21 -11.04 11.56
CA GLU A 69 4.52 -11.48 10.20
C GLU A 69 5.95 -12.03 10.20
N VAL A 70 6.13 -13.24 9.64
CA VAL A 70 7.40 -13.97 9.59
C VAL A 70 8.02 -13.84 8.21
#